data_AF-X1KMF8-F1
#
_entry.id   AF-X1KMF8-F1
#
_cell.length_a   1.000
_cell.length_b   1.000
_cell.length_c   1.000
_cell.angle_alpha   90.00
_cell.angle_beta   90.00
_cell.angle_gamma   90.00
#
_symmetry.space_group_name_H-M   'P 1'
#
loop_
_entity.id
_entity.type
_entity.pdbx_description
1 polymer ?
#
loop_
_entity_poly.entity_id
_entity_poly.type
_entity_poly.pdbx_seq_one_letter_code
_entity_poly.pdbx_strand_id
1 'polypeptide(L)'
;MKHPKGKTPKVGLALSGGTARAMAHIGVLKALEDESIPIDMISGTSGGALAGACYAKERNAAILEEMMLGLDWRKLVGLFDLNLILLWKGFVQGQRAKSFLRSIIGNVRFEHLEIPLSVVATDIRRMEEIVINEGSVAEAVRASISVPMIFTPVKWRGRFLIDGGAVNPMPVDVVRKMGAEIVIAVNTAGISQRRKRRSRATKEVRDKPIPYPESTRLSIVKRRLNSLIRQNN
;
A
#
# COMPACT_ATOMS: atom_id res chain seq x y z
N MET A 1 -12.17 -29.47 4.06
CA MET A 1 -11.91 -29.78 5.48
C MET A 1 -13.17 -29.44 6.26
N LYS A 2 -13.67 -30.34 7.11
CA LYS A 2 -14.85 -30.07 7.97
C LYS A 2 -14.36 -29.28 9.18
N HIS A 3 -14.87 -28.06 9.39
CA HIS A 3 -14.54 -27.28 10.59
C HIS A 3 -15.00 -28.05 11.84
N PRO A 4 -14.19 -28.09 12.92
CA PRO A 4 -14.65 -28.63 14.19
C PRO A 4 -15.86 -27.79 14.65
N LYS A 5 -16.99 -28.46 14.90
CA LYS A 5 -18.21 -27.81 15.40
C LYS A 5 -17.87 -27.00 16.65
N GLY A 6 -18.03 -25.67 16.60
CA GLY A 6 -17.93 -24.80 17.78
C GLY A 6 -16.85 -23.71 17.77
N LYS A 7 -15.98 -23.60 16.75
CA LYS A 7 -15.08 -22.43 16.61
C LYS A 7 -15.62 -21.46 15.57
N THR A 8 -15.71 -20.18 15.93
CA THR A 8 -15.96 -19.09 14.97
C THR A 8 -14.77 -19.00 14.02
N PRO A 9 -15.00 -18.96 12.69
CA PRO A 9 -13.90 -18.90 11.73
C PRO A 9 -13.17 -17.57 11.84
N LYS A 10 -11.83 -17.61 11.82
CA LYS A 10 -11.02 -16.38 11.85
C LYS A 10 -11.16 -15.58 10.57
N VAL A 11 -11.47 -14.29 10.69
CA VAL A 11 -11.67 -13.35 9.59
C VAL A 11 -10.43 -12.47 9.41
N GLY A 12 -9.81 -12.55 8.25
CA GLY A 12 -8.71 -11.67 7.83
C GLY A 12 -9.17 -10.60 6.87
N LEU A 13 -8.62 -9.40 7.01
CA LEU A 13 -8.90 -8.27 6.14
C LEU A 13 -7.66 -7.91 5.30
N ALA A 14 -7.76 -8.06 3.99
CA ALA A 14 -6.75 -7.62 3.04
C ALA A 14 -7.13 -6.25 2.49
N LEU A 15 -6.24 -5.26 2.64
CA LEU A 15 -6.45 -3.89 2.18
C LEU A 15 -5.46 -3.55 1.06
N SER A 16 -5.98 -3.30 -0.14
CA SER A 16 -5.15 -3.01 -1.29
C SER A 16 -4.39 -1.68 -1.17
N GLY A 17 -3.33 -1.56 -1.98
CA GLY A 17 -2.80 -0.25 -2.34
C GLY A 17 -3.81 0.59 -3.13
N GLY A 18 -3.54 1.89 -3.22
CA GLY A 18 -4.40 2.85 -3.90
C GLY A 18 -4.00 4.29 -3.55
N THR A 19 -4.23 5.22 -4.49
CA THR A 19 -3.94 6.65 -4.29
C THR A 19 -5.11 7.35 -3.59
N ALA A 20 -5.70 8.41 -4.17
CA ALA A 20 -6.79 9.20 -3.54
C ALA A 20 -8.01 8.39 -3.06
N ARG A 21 -8.18 7.16 -3.55
CA ARG A 21 -9.25 6.22 -3.15
C ARG A 21 -8.96 5.43 -1.89
N ALA A 22 -7.78 5.59 -1.27
CA ALA A 22 -7.44 4.90 -0.02
C ALA A 22 -8.46 5.19 1.12
N MET A 23 -9.15 6.34 1.07
CA MET A 23 -10.24 6.66 2.01
C MET A 23 -11.42 5.68 1.95
N ALA A 24 -11.62 4.97 0.82
CA ALA A 24 -12.69 3.97 0.72
C ALA A 24 -12.50 2.81 1.71
N HIS A 25 -11.26 2.54 2.15
CA HIS A 25 -11.00 1.56 3.21
C HIS A 25 -11.68 1.94 4.52
N ILE A 26 -11.76 3.24 4.85
CA ILE A 26 -12.40 3.74 6.07
C ILE A 26 -13.90 3.42 6.05
N GLY A 27 -14.58 3.68 4.93
CA GLY A 27 -16.00 3.36 4.78
C GLY A 27 -16.29 1.86 4.91
N VAL A 28 -15.41 1.00 4.37
CA VAL A 28 -15.55 -0.45 4.56
C VAL A 28 -15.34 -0.85 6.01
N LEU A 29 -14.32 -0.31 6.69
CA LEU A 29 -14.08 -0.58 8.10
C LEU A 29 -15.29 -0.19 8.97
N LYS A 30 -15.89 0.98 8.73
CA LYS A 30 -17.14 1.41 9.38
C LYS A 30 -18.28 0.41 9.17
N ALA A 31 -18.51 0.01 7.92
CA ALA A 31 -19.57 -0.96 7.61
C ALA A 31 -19.34 -2.32 8.28
N LEU A 32 -18.08 -2.78 8.37
CA LEU A 32 -17.76 -4.03 9.08
C LEU A 32 -18.00 -3.90 10.59
N GLU A 33 -17.69 -2.74 11.19
CA GLU A 33 -17.98 -2.46 12.60
C GLU A 33 -19.49 -2.39 12.88
N ASP A 34 -20.24 -1.64 12.05
CA ASP A 34 -21.69 -1.47 12.20
C ASP A 34 -22.43 -2.81 12.14
N GLU A 35 -21.97 -3.72 11.27
CA GLU A 35 -22.51 -5.07 11.12
C GLU A 35 -21.91 -6.09 12.11
N SER A 36 -21.08 -5.63 13.06
CA SER A 36 -20.41 -6.48 14.06
C SER A 36 -19.61 -7.65 13.45
N ILE A 37 -19.04 -7.45 12.26
CA ILE A 37 -18.21 -8.45 11.60
C ILE A 37 -16.80 -8.42 12.25
N PRO A 38 -16.32 -9.53 12.84
CA PRO A 38 -15.02 -9.55 13.49
C PRO A 38 -13.89 -9.38 12.46
N ILE A 39 -12.83 -8.69 12.86
CA ILE A 39 -11.58 -8.58 12.11
C ILE A 39 -10.48 -9.09 13.04
N ASP A 40 -10.01 -10.31 12.80
CA ASP A 40 -9.03 -10.98 13.66
C ASP A 40 -7.58 -10.67 13.24
N MET A 41 -7.39 -10.20 12.00
CA MET A 41 -6.08 -9.84 11.46
C MET A 41 -6.21 -8.98 10.21
N ILE A 42 -5.21 -8.15 9.96
CA ILE A 42 -5.17 -7.25 8.82
C ILE A 42 -3.85 -7.41 8.07
N SER A 43 -3.91 -7.39 6.74
CA SER A 43 -2.73 -7.08 5.94
C SER A 43 -3.01 -5.95 4.96
N GLY A 44 -2.08 -5.00 4.88
CA GLY A 44 -2.23 -3.82 4.06
C GLY A 44 -1.01 -3.56 3.18
N THR A 45 -1.27 -2.96 2.02
CA THR A 45 -0.25 -2.45 1.09
C THR A 45 -0.47 -0.97 0.81
N SER A 46 0.59 -0.15 0.80
CA SER A 46 0.54 1.28 0.49
C SER A 46 -0.56 2.01 1.28
N GLY A 47 -1.50 2.69 0.63
CA GLY A 47 -2.65 3.32 1.30
C GLY A 47 -3.47 2.38 2.19
N GLY A 48 -3.58 1.10 1.83
CA GLY A 48 -4.21 0.08 2.68
C GLY A 48 -3.40 -0.27 3.93
N ALA A 49 -2.06 -0.18 3.86
CA ALA A 49 -1.20 -0.33 5.04
C ALA A 49 -1.38 0.81 6.03
N LEU A 50 -1.53 2.04 5.54
CA LEU A 50 -1.81 3.21 6.39
C LEU A 50 -3.18 3.09 7.07
N ALA A 51 -4.23 2.81 6.30
CA ALA A 51 -5.58 2.66 6.85
C ALA A 51 -5.65 1.49 7.86
N GLY A 52 -5.07 0.35 7.50
CA GLY A 52 -4.97 -0.82 8.37
C GLY A 52 -4.18 -0.55 9.65
N ALA A 53 -3.08 0.22 9.58
CA ALA A 53 -2.28 0.58 10.75
C ALA A 53 -3.04 1.48 11.74
N CYS A 54 -3.72 2.50 11.25
CA CYS A 54 -4.51 3.37 12.12
C CYS A 54 -5.66 2.60 12.77
N TYR A 55 -6.34 1.74 11.99
CA TYR A 55 -7.45 0.95 12.50
C TYR A 55 -7.00 -0.13 13.50
N ALA A 56 -5.93 -0.87 13.18
CA ALA A 56 -5.41 -1.94 14.03
C ALA A 56 -4.95 -1.47 15.42
N LYS A 57 -4.65 -0.18 15.56
CA LYS A 57 -4.20 0.42 16.82
C LYS A 57 -5.33 0.53 17.84
N GLU A 58 -6.54 0.88 17.42
CA GLU A 58 -7.63 1.27 18.34
C GLU A 58 -8.98 0.61 18.01
N ARG A 59 -9.07 -0.15 16.91
CA ARG A 59 -10.30 -0.80 16.43
C ARG A 59 -11.50 0.16 16.45
N ASN A 60 -11.31 1.32 15.84
CA ASN A 60 -12.29 2.39 15.79
C ASN A 60 -12.20 3.12 14.45
N ALA A 61 -13.15 2.86 13.56
CA ALA A 61 -13.15 3.49 12.24
C ALA A 61 -13.57 4.96 12.27
N ALA A 62 -14.31 5.42 13.29
CA ALA A 62 -14.69 6.82 13.45
C ALA A 62 -13.49 7.72 13.77
N ILE A 63 -12.57 7.26 14.63
CA ILE A 63 -11.32 7.97 14.92
C ILE A 63 -10.47 8.11 13.64
N LEU A 64 -10.37 7.02 12.87
CA LEU A 64 -9.67 7.04 11.58
C LEU A 64 -10.30 8.03 10.59
N GLU A 65 -11.63 8.09 10.54
CA GLU A 65 -12.36 9.05 9.70
C GLU A 65 -12.08 10.50 10.13
N GLU A 66 -12.17 10.81 11.42
CA GLU A 66 -11.90 12.15 11.95
C GLU A 66 -10.46 12.59 11.66
N MET A 67 -9.49 11.71 11.91
CA MET A 67 -8.09 11.95 11.58
C MET A 67 -7.89 12.22 10.09
N MET A 68 -8.59 11.48 9.21
CA MET A 68 -8.48 11.64 7.77
C MET A 68 -9.15 12.91 7.25
N LEU A 69 -10.29 13.30 7.83
CA LEU A 69 -10.98 14.55 7.50
C LEU A 69 -10.21 15.78 8.00
N GLY A 70 -9.51 15.67 9.14
CA GLY A 70 -8.65 16.71 9.68
C GLY A 70 -7.31 16.88 8.96
N LEU A 71 -6.94 15.96 8.06
CA LEU A 71 -5.72 16.05 7.28
C LEU A 71 -5.84 17.09 6.17
N ASP A 72 -4.92 18.06 6.20
CA ASP A 72 -4.78 19.03 5.12
C ASP A 72 -4.24 18.34 3.86
N TRP A 73 -5.16 18.01 2.95
CA TRP A 73 -4.85 17.41 1.65
C TRP A 73 -3.85 18.24 0.83
N ARG A 74 -3.74 19.57 1.06
CA ARG A 74 -2.73 20.40 0.39
C ARG A 74 -1.32 20.10 0.90
N LYS A 75 -1.15 19.86 2.20
CA LYS A 75 0.13 19.41 2.77
C LYS A 75 0.49 18.01 2.30
N LEU A 76 -0.50 17.13 2.16
CA LEU A 76 -0.30 15.80 1.61
C LEU A 76 0.17 15.88 0.15
N VAL A 77 -0.54 16.63 -0.70
CA VAL A 77 -0.15 16.87 -2.11
C VAL A 77 1.22 17.57 -2.21
N GLY A 78 1.57 18.45 -1.26
CA GLY A 78 2.91 19.03 -1.16
C GLY A 78 4.04 18.02 -0.86
N LEU A 79 3.74 16.87 -0.25
CA LEU A 79 4.66 15.73 -0.17
C LEU A 79 4.78 14.98 -1.51
N PHE A 80 3.75 15.06 -2.36
CA PHE A 80 3.66 14.44 -3.68
C PHE A 80 4.05 15.37 -4.85
N ASP A 81 4.38 16.63 -4.58
CA ASP A 81 4.55 17.66 -5.63
C ASP A 81 5.75 17.32 -6.55
N LEU A 82 5.42 16.88 -7.77
CA LEU A 82 6.33 16.32 -8.77
C LEU A 82 7.35 17.35 -9.30
N ASN A 83 7.16 18.64 -9.02
CA ASN A 83 7.99 19.72 -9.53
C ASN A 83 9.36 19.87 -8.86
N LEU A 84 9.68 19.07 -7.83
CA LEU A 84 10.98 19.11 -7.12
C LEU A 84 11.86 17.85 -7.29
N ILE A 85 11.52 16.95 -8.22
CA ILE A 85 12.14 15.62 -8.39
C ILE A 85 13.64 15.64 -8.71
N LEU A 86 14.24 16.78 -9.09
CA LEU A 86 15.58 16.82 -9.71
C LEU A 86 16.74 17.32 -8.82
N LEU A 87 16.51 17.90 -7.63
CA LEU A 87 17.59 18.55 -6.86
C LEU A 87 17.61 18.11 -5.38
N TRP A 88 18.47 17.13 -5.06
CA TRP A 88 19.10 16.88 -3.75
C TRP A 88 18.26 16.67 -2.45
N LYS A 89 16.93 16.43 -2.49
CA LYS A 89 16.08 16.39 -1.25
C LYS A 89 15.57 15.03 -0.73
N GLY A 90 16.05 13.91 -1.26
CA GLY A 90 15.50 12.58 -0.93
C GLY A 90 15.53 12.18 0.57
N PHE A 91 16.57 12.57 1.32
CA PHE A 91 16.69 12.26 2.75
C PHE A 91 15.74 13.10 3.62
N VAL A 92 15.65 14.41 3.33
CA VAL A 92 14.77 15.35 4.06
C VAL A 92 13.30 14.99 3.90
N GLN A 93 12.88 14.61 2.69
CA GLN A 93 11.52 14.11 2.45
C GLN A 93 11.24 12.81 3.21
N GLY A 94 12.23 11.92 3.33
CA GLY A 94 12.08 10.69 4.09
C GLY A 94 11.82 10.92 5.58
N GLN A 95 12.56 11.85 6.20
CA GLN A 95 12.33 12.24 7.59
C GLN A 95 10.98 12.93 7.78
N ARG A 96 10.57 13.83 6.86
CA ARG A 96 9.26 14.48 6.91
C ARG A 96 8.10 13.48 6.80
N ALA A 97 8.18 12.55 5.85
CA ALA A 97 7.17 11.50 5.71
C ALA A 97 7.12 10.59 6.94
N LYS A 98 8.28 10.25 7.53
CA LYS A 98 8.33 9.48 8.78
C LYS A 98 7.70 10.24 9.95
N SER A 99 8.02 11.53 10.12
CA SER A 99 7.43 12.37 11.17
C SER A 99 5.93 12.55 11.00
N PHE A 100 5.47 12.74 9.77
CA PHE A 100 4.05 12.82 9.43
C PHE A 100 3.31 11.51 9.71
N LEU A 101 3.88 10.37 9.33
CA LEU A 101 3.29 9.07 9.66
C LEU A 101 3.28 8.82 11.18
N ARG A 102 4.30 9.28 11.91
CA ARG A 102 4.31 9.23 13.38
C ARG A 102 3.28 10.16 14.02
N SER A 103 2.94 11.29 13.42
CA SER A 103 1.85 12.13 13.95
C SER A 103 0.46 11.53 13.73
N ILE A 104 0.31 10.66 12.73
CA ILE A 104 -0.95 9.95 12.47
C ILE A 104 -1.00 8.65 13.29
N ILE A 105 -0.06 7.74 13.05
CA ILE A 105 -0.07 6.38 13.61
C ILE A 105 0.43 6.37 15.07
N GLY A 106 1.18 7.40 15.48
CA GLY A 106 1.90 7.42 16.75
C GLY A 106 3.22 6.65 16.70
N ASN A 107 3.85 6.50 17.86
CA ASN A 107 5.06 5.70 18.04
C ASN A 107 4.71 4.28 18.54
N VAL A 108 3.84 3.59 17.80
CA VAL A 108 3.36 2.24 18.14
C VAL A 108 4.23 1.16 17.48
N ARG A 109 4.30 0.01 18.15
CA ARG A 109 4.97 -1.20 17.66
C ARG A 109 3.93 -2.28 17.38
N PHE A 110 4.21 -3.20 16.46
CA PHE A 110 3.25 -4.21 16.02
C PHE A 110 2.70 -5.07 17.15
N GLU A 111 3.55 -5.43 18.13
CA GLU A 111 3.19 -6.21 19.31
C GLU A 111 2.22 -5.51 20.27
N HIS A 112 1.98 -4.20 20.09
CA HIS A 112 1.06 -3.41 20.91
C HIS A 112 -0.22 -3.01 20.16
N LEU A 113 -0.47 -3.58 18.98
CA LEU A 113 -1.71 -3.35 18.24
C LEU A 113 -2.83 -4.21 18.79
N GLU A 114 -4.04 -3.66 18.86
CA GLU A 114 -5.26 -4.39 19.23
C GLU A 114 -5.60 -5.49 18.22
N ILE A 115 -5.29 -5.26 16.94
CA ILE A 115 -5.46 -6.24 15.87
C ILE A 115 -4.10 -6.56 15.24
N PRO A 116 -3.70 -7.84 15.12
CA PRO A 116 -2.50 -8.25 14.41
C PRO A 116 -2.46 -7.68 12.98
N LEU A 117 -1.37 -6.98 12.65
CA LEU A 117 -1.16 -6.33 11.36
C LEU A 117 0.08 -6.88 10.65
N SER A 118 -0.02 -7.08 9.34
CA SER A 118 1.13 -7.25 8.45
C SER A 118 1.14 -6.19 7.34
N VAL A 119 2.28 -5.54 7.13
CA VAL A 119 2.48 -4.51 6.11
C VAL A 119 3.36 -5.07 5.00
N VAL A 120 2.92 -4.95 3.75
CA VAL A 120 3.68 -5.45 2.60
C VAL A 120 4.52 -4.34 1.96
N ALA A 121 5.79 -4.65 1.71
CA ALA A 121 6.72 -3.81 0.96
C ALA A 121 7.49 -4.65 -0.07
N THR A 122 8.19 -3.99 -0.98
CA THR A 122 8.98 -4.65 -2.03
C THR A 122 10.47 -4.39 -1.84
N ASP A 123 11.30 -5.43 -1.82
CA ASP A 123 12.75 -5.26 -1.97
C ASP A 123 13.07 -4.80 -3.39
N ILE A 124 13.59 -3.57 -3.55
CA ILE A 124 13.83 -2.98 -4.87
C ILE A 124 14.91 -3.72 -5.68
N ARG A 125 15.85 -4.40 -5.02
CA ARG A 125 16.97 -5.05 -5.71
C ARG A 125 16.57 -6.40 -6.26
N ARG A 126 15.81 -7.16 -5.47
CA ARG A 126 15.43 -8.54 -5.78
C ARG A 126 14.00 -8.65 -6.32
N MET A 127 13.22 -7.58 -6.22
CA MET A 127 11.77 -7.56 -6.51
C MET A 127 11.02 -8.63 -5.70
N GLU A 128 11.46 -8.82 -4.44
CA GLU A 128 10.89 -9.79 -3.51
C GLU A 128 9.85 -9.12 -2.61
N GLU A 129 8.78 -9.84 -2.28
CA GLU A 129 7.84 -9.46 -1.24
C GLU A 129 8.52 -9.50 0.13
N ILE A 130 8.37 -8.40 0.88
CA ILE A 130 8.78 -8.31 2.28
C ILE A 130 7.53 -8.02 3.10
N VAL A 131 7.11 -9.01 3.89
CA VAL A 131 6.03 -8.89 4.87
C VAL A 131 6.64 -8.43 6.19
N ILE A 132 6.18 -7.28 6.69
CA ILE A 132 6.64 -6.67 7.95
C ILE A 132 5.51 -6.73 8.97
N ASN A 133 5.76 -7.38 10.10
CA ASN A 133 4.78 -7.56 11.18
C ASN A 133 5.40 -7.37 12.57
N GLU A 134 6.54 -6.67 12.64
CA GLU A 134 7.30 -6.45 13.87
C GLU A 134 8.05 -5.11 13.83
N GLY A 135 8.38 -4.57 15.00
CA GLY A 135 9.10 -3.29 15.12
C GLY A 135 8.18 -2.08 14.99
N SER A 136 8.68 -0.98 14.42
CA SER A 136 7.91 0.27 14.31
C SER A 136 6.89 0.21 13.17
N VAL A 137 5.60 0.35 13.50
CA VAL A 137 4.51 0.36 12.51
C VAL A 137 4.68 1.53 11.53
N ALA A 138 5.01 2.72 12.04
CA ALA A 138 5.23 3.90 11.21
C ALA A 138 6.38 3.71 10.20
N GLU A 139 7.44 2.97 10.54
CA GLU A 139 8.53 2.67 9.62
C GLU A 139 8.13 1.64 8.56
N ALA A 140 7.37 0.61 8.95
CA ALA A 140 6.83 -0.38 8.02
C ALA A 140 5.88 0.27 7.01
N VAL A 141 4.95 1.11 7.48
CA VAL A 141 4.05 1.88 6.59
C VAL A 141 4.84 2.83 5.71
N ARG A 142 5.86 3.52 6.25
CA ARG A 142 6.75 4.40 5.46
C ARG A 142 7.44 3.64 4.33
N ALA A 143 7.86 2.40 4.55
CA ALA A 143 8.40 1.53 3.50
C ALA A 143 7.32 1.18 2.47
N SER A 144 6.15 0.74 2.93
CA SER A 144 5.03 0.31 2.07
C SER A 144 4.43 1.40 1.20
N ILE A 145 4.54 2.69 1.57
CA ILE A 145 4.09 3.83 0.74
C ILE A 145 5.23 4.47 -0.09
N SER A 146 6.42 3.84 -0.14
CA SER A 146 7.59 4.39 -0.83
C SER A 146 7.51 4.19 -2.34
N VAL A 147 6.57 4.88 -2.99
CA VAL A 147 6.37 4.80 -4.43
C VAL A 147 7.65 5.25 -5.14
N PRO A 148 8.24 4.41 -6.02
CA PRO A 148 9.41 4.81 -6.82
C PRO A 148 9.15 6.12 -7.56
N MET A 149 10.19 6.94 -7.72
CA MET A 149 10.14 8.29 -8.30
C MET A 149 9.53 9.38 -7.43
N ILE A 150 8.68 9.04 -6.44
CA ILE A 150 8.05 10.00 -5.52
C ILE A 150 8.81 10.02 -4.19
N PHE A 151 9.12 8.85 -3.65
CA PHE A 151 9.79 8.72 -2.35
C PHE A 151 11.08 7.92 -2.45
N THR A 152 12.01 8.23 -1.56
CA THR A 152 13.24 7.46 -1.38
C THR A 152 12.93 6.10 -0.75
N PRO A 153 13.60 5.02 -1.23
CA PRO A 153 13.51 3.70 -0.62
C PRO A 153 13.91 3.73 0.85
N VAL A 154 13.27 2.89 1.66
CA VAL A 154 13.54 2.75 3.10
C VAL A 154 14.52 1.62 3.34
N LYS A 155 15.59 1.87 4.09
CA LYS A 155 16.50 0.80 4.53
C LYS A 155 15.84 0.01 5.67
N TRP A 156 15.65 -1.29 5.48
CA TRP A 156 15.06 -2.20 6.47
C TRP A 156 15.88 -3.49 6.52
N ARG A 157 16.52 -3.78 7.66
CA ARG A 157 17.31 -5.00 7.88
C ARG A 157 18.30 -5.32 6.74
N GLY A 158 19.03 -4.31 6.29
CA GLY A 158 20.01 -4.43 5.19
C GLY A 158 19.42 -4.45 3.77
N ARG A 159 18.09 -4.43 3.62
CA ARG A 159 17.38 -4.32 2.34
C ARG A 159 16.93 -2.89 2.08
N PHE A 160 16.64 -2.58 0.82
CA PHE A 160 16.05 -1.30 0.41
C PHE A 160 14.64 -1.55 -0.10
N LEU A 161 13.66 -0.99 0.60
CA LEU A 161 12.25 -1.25 0.38
C LEU A 161 11.56 -0.10 -0.33
N ILE A 162 10.70 -0.45 -1.29
CA ILE A 162 9.76 0.45 -1.97
C ILE A 162 8.33 -0.02 -1.72
N ASP A 163 7.36 0.70 -2.31
CA ASP A 163 5.94 0.39 -2.23
C ASP A 163 5.63 -1.10 -2.55
N GLY A 164 4.83 -1.72 -1.69
CA GLY A 164 4.46 -3.15 -1.80
C GLY A 164 3.61 -3.46 -3.02
N GLY A 165 2.96 -2.46 -3.60
CA GLY A 165 2.10 -2.60 -4.77
C GLY A 165 2.84 -3.03 -6.04
N ALA A 166 4.18 -2.96 -6.04
CA ALA A 166 5.00 -3.48 -7.13
C ALA A 166 5.00 -5.02 -7.23
N VAL A 167 4.76 -5.73 -6.11
CA VAL A 167 4.78 -7.21 -6.07
C VAL A 167 3.48 -7.82 -5.56
N ASN A 168 2.85 -7.21 -4.55
CA ASN A 168 1.60 -7.69 -4.00
C ASN A 168 0.69 -6.52 -3.62
N PRO A 169 -0.05 -5.95 -4.59
CA PRO A 169 -0.95 -4.82 -4.33
C PRO A 169 -2.20 -5.21 -3.54
N MET A 170 -2.45 -6.51 -3.32
CA MET A 170 -3.65 -7.02 -2.65
C MET A 170 -3.32 -8.27 -1.81
N PRO A 171 -2.95 -8.10 -0.53
CA PRO A 171 -2.24 -9.11 0.27
C PRO A 171 -3.15 -10.18 0.87
N VAL A 172 -3.97 -10.83 0.03
CA VAL A 172 -4.88 -11.91 0.43
C VAL A 172 -4.12 -13.13 0.92
N ASP A 173 -3.03 -13.50 0.24
CA ASP A 173 -2.19 -14.62 0.63
C ASP A 173 -1.50 -14.38 1.98
N VAL A 174 -1.14 -13.14 2.29
CA VAL A 174 -0.53 -12.75 3.57
C VAL A 174 -1.50 -12.97 4.72
N VAL A 175 -2.74 -12.47 4.64
CA VAL A 175 -3.73 -12.73 5.71
C VAL A 175 -4.09 -14.22 5.83
N ARG A 176 -4.06 -14.98 4.73
CA ARG A 176 -4.19 -16.45 4.80
C ARG A 176 -3.04 -17.09 5.58
N LYS A 177 -1.80 -16.66 5.35
CA LYS A 177 -0.61 -17.12 6.10
C LYS A 177 -0.67 -16.73 7.57
N MET A 178 -1.32 -15.61 7.92
CA MET A 178 -1.59 -15.20 9.31
C MET A 178 -2.63 -16.07 10.03
N GLY A 179 -3.35 -16.93 9.31
CA GLY A 179 -4.32 -17.88 9.86
C GLY A 179 -5.79 -17.56 9.60
N ALA A 180 -6.09 -16.67 8.63
CA ALA A 180 -7.46 -16.35 8.25
C ALA A 180 -8.16 -17.54 7.56
N GLU A 181 -9.33 -17.93 8.07
CA GLU A 181 -10.22 -18.95 7.48
C GLU A 181 -11.23 -18.30 6.50
N ILE A 182 -11.61 -17.05 6.76
CA ILE A 182 -12.38 -16.20 5.86
C ILE A 182 -11.53 -14.97 5.55
N VAL A 183 -11.51 -14.53 4.29
CA VAL A 183 -10.81 -13.29 3.92
C VAL A 183 -11.77 -12.33 3.26
N ILE A 184 -11.84 -11.12 3.80
CA ILE A 184 -12.49 -9.96 3.20
C ILE A 184 -11.40 -9.16 2.48
N ALA A 185 -11.64 -8.90 1.19
CA ALA A 185 -10.66 -8.33 0.29
C ALA A 185 -11.17 -6.97 -0.23
N VAL A 186 -10.59 -5.87 0.25
CA VAL A 186 -10.98 -4.51 -0.17
C VAL A 186 -10.01 -3.99 -1.23
N ASN A 187 -10.50 -3.86 -2.45
CA ASN A 187 -9.73 -3.37 -3.58
C ASN A 187 -10.14 -1.94 -3.97
N THR A 188 -9.21 -1.00 -3.81
CA THR A 188 -9.37 0.42 -4.19
C THR A 188 -8.58 0.78 -5.44
N ALA A 189 -7.73 -0.13 -5.95
CA ALA A 189 -7.04 0.05 -7.21
C ALA A 189 -8.08 0.13 -8.33
N GLY A 190 -7.94 1.12 -9.21
CA GLY A 190 -8.87 1.31 -10.32
C GLY A 190 -8.98 0.03 -11.13
N ILE A 191 -10.14 -0.62 -11.08
CA ILE A 191 -10.49 -1.62 -12.07
C ILE A 191 -10.45 -0.85 -13.39
N SER A 192 -9.42 -1.08 -14.20
CA SER A 192 -9.55 -0.89 -15.64
C SER A 192 -10.73 -1.76 -16.03
N GLN A 193 -11.93 -1.17 -16.06
CA GLN A 193 -13.01 -1.78 -16.76
C GLN A 193 -12.52 -1.82 -18.19
N ARG A 194 -11.98 -2.97 -18.60
CA ARG A 194 -11.97 -3.38 -19.98
C ARG A 194 -13.44 -3.41 -20.36
N ARG A 195 -13.99 -2.24 -20.74
CA ARG A 195 -15.31 -2.07 -21.32
C ARG A 195 -15.38 -3.16 -22.37
N LYS A 196 -16.14 -4.23 -22.10
CA LYS A 196 -16.57 -5.14 -23.15
C LYS A 196 -17.32 -4.24 -24.13
N ARG A 197 -16.64 -3.82 -25.19
CA ARG A 197 -17.27 -3.30 -26.40
C ARG A 197 -18.17 -4.44 -26.88
N ARG A 198 -19.40 -4.49 -26.36
CA ARG A 198 -20.49 -5.23 -26.98
C ARG A 198 -20.72 -4.53 -28.31
N SER A 199 -20.29 -5.23 -29.35
CA SER A 199 -20.64 -5.09 -30.76
C SER A 199 -21.79 -4.13 -31.06
N ARG A 200 -21.49 -3.05 -31.78
CA ARG A 200 -22.41 -2.49 -32.77
C ARG A 200 -21.62 -1.91 -33.94
N ALA A 201 -21.86 -2.52 -35.10
CA ALA A 201 -21.72 -2.04 -36.47
C ALA A 201 -20.34 -1.57 -36.97
N THR A 202 -19.78 -2.43 -37.82
CA THR A 202 -19.01 -2.13 -39.05
C THR A 202 -18.88 -0.65 -39.44
N LYS A 203 -17.64 -0.17 -39.46
CA LYS A 203 -17.11 0.68 -40.54
C LYS A 203 -15.60 0.49 -40.63
N GLU A 204 -15.16 0.07 -41.81
CA GLU A 204 -13.77 -0.14 -42.20
C GLU A 204 -12.92 1.11 -41.93
N VAL A 205 -11.76 0.94 -41.28
CA VAL A 205 -10.61 1.83 -41.47
C VAL A 205 -9.33 0.99 -41.45
N ARG A 206 -8.61 1.12 -42.56
CA ARG A 206 -7.38 0.46 -43.02
C ARG A 206 -6.29 0.21 -41.97
N ASP A 207 -5.64 -0.95 -42.11
CA ASP A 207 -4.36 -1.31 -41.50
C ASP A 207 -3.26 -0.29 -41.80
N LYS A 208 -2.67 0.28 -40.74
CA LYS A 208 -1.26 0.67 -40.72
C LYS A 208 -0.67 0.30 -39.37
N PRO A 209 0.44 -0.47 -39.31
CA PRO A 209 1.11 -0.75 -38.06
C PRO A 209 1.80 0.52 -37.53
N ILE A 210 1.51 0.85 -36.27
CA ILE A 210 2.20 1.91 -35.51
C ILE A 210 3.43 1.28 -34.85
N PRO A 211 4.66 1.75 -35.10
CA PRO A 211 5.84 1.16 -34.49
C PRO A 211 5.99 1.62 -33.03
N TYR A 212 6.10 0.68 -32.10
CA TYR A 212 6.42 0.94 -30.68
C TYR A 212 7.92 0.70 -30.44
N PRO A 213 8.69 1.65 -29.87
CA PRO A 213 10.05 1.40 -29.43
C PRO A 213 10.08 1.02 -27.94
N GLU A 214 10.28 -0.27 -27.65
CA GLU A 214 10.34 -0.85 -26.29
C GLU A 214 11.65 -0.56 -25.53
N SER A 215 12.71 -0.07 -26.18
CA SER A 215 14.07 -0.07 -25.64
C SER A 215 14.46 1.17 -24.81
N THR A 216 13.73 2.28 -24.92
CA THR A 216 14.19 3.57 -24.39
C THR A 216 13.77 3.82 -22.93
N ARG A 217 12.58 3.40 -22.51
CA ARG A 217 12.09 3.67 -21.15
C ARG A 217 12.78 2.79 -20.10
N LEU A 218 12.96 1.50 -20.39
CA LEU A 218 13.62 0.56 -19.47
C LEU A 218 15.11 0.88 -19.29
N SER A 219 15.79 1.34 -20.34
CA SER A 219 17.20 1.71 -20.25
C SER A 219 17.43 2.97 -19.41
N ILE A 220 16.53 3.96 -19.47
CA ILE A 220 16.59 5.17 -18.63
C ILE A 220 16.36 4.81 -17.16
N VAL A 221 15.37 3.97 -16.87
CA VAL A 221 15.07 3.50 -15.51
C VAL A 221 16.25 2.73 -14.92
N LYS A 222 16.84 1.82 -15.70
CA LYS A 222 17.98 0.99 -15.26
C LYS A 222 19.25 1.83 -15.01
N ARG A 223 19.51 2.84 -15.84
CA ARG A 223 20.66 3.74 -15.69
C ARG A 223 20.56 4.61 -14.42
N ARG A 224 19.35 5.06 -14.07
CA ARG A 224 19.09 5.90 -12.90
C ARG A 224 19.06 5.11 -11.58
N LEU A 225 18.61 3.86 -11.60
CA LEU A 225 18.74 2.96 -10.44
C LEU A 225 20.20 2.73 -10.07
N ASN A 226 21.04 2.48 -11.08
CA ASN A 226 22.46 2.22 -10.88
C ASN A 226 23.23 3.44 -10.34
N SER A 227 22.82 4.67 -10.68
CA SER A 227 23.46 5.88 -10.14
C SER A 227 23.10 6.12 -8.67
N LEU A 228 21.87 5.77 -8.25
CA LEU A 228 21.43 5.93 -6.86
C LEU A 228 22.06 4.90 -5.91
N ILE A 229 22.32 3.69 -6.41
CA ILE A 229 23.01 2.63 -5.64
C ILE A 229 24.48 2.98 -5.38
N ARG A 230 25.15 3.68 -6.30
CA ARG A 230 26.56 4.07 -6.15
C ARG A 230 26.80 5.25 -5.21
N GLN A 231 25.79 6.08 -4.94
CA GLN A 231 25.92 7.27 -4.09
C GLN A 231 25.68 7.01 -2.59
N ASN A 232 25.22 5.81 -2.23
CA ASN A 232 24.86 5.44 -0.86
C ASN A 232 25.70 4.25 -0.30
N ASN A 233 26.82 3.93 -0.96
CA ASN A 233 27.92 3.12 -0.43
C ASN A 233 29.08 4.04 -0.10
#